data_AF-A0AAV6BCZ7-F1
#
_entry.id   AF-A0AAV6BCZ7-F1
#
_cell.length_a   1.000
_cell.length_b   1.000
_cell.length_c   1.000
_cell.angle_alpha   90.00
_cell.angle_beta   90.00
_cell.angle_gamma   90.00
#
_symmetry.space_group_name_H-M   'P 1'
#
loop_
_entity.id
_entity.type
_entity.pdbx_description
1 polymer ?
#
loop_
_entity_poly.entity_id
_entity_poly.type
_entity_poly.pdbx_seq_one_letter_code
_entity_poly.pdbx_strand_id
1 'polypeptide(L)'
;MSHNLFSSVAAWYAIGFLGQLTFGSRFFVQWIASERARRVIIPKMFWYLSLLGGVALFTYAVHRRDPVFALGQGLGLIVYVRNLVLHRPPQPALS
;
A
#
# COMPACT_ATOMS: atom_id res chain seq x y z
N MET A 1 18.85 -29.93 -8.43
CA MET A 1 17.52 -29.54 -7.92
C MET A 1 17.46 -28.01 -7.86
N SER A 2 17.00 -27.36 -8.93
CA SER A 2 16.78 -25.91 -8.92
C SER A 2 15.48 -25.64 -8.16
N HIS A 3 15.58 -25.20 -6.91
CA HIS A 3 14.42 -24.69 -6.18
C HIS A 3 13.94 -23.41 -6.86
N ASN A 4 12.94 -23.52 -7.73
CA ASN A 4 12.25 -22.38 -8.31
C ASN A 4 11.52 -21.64 -7.18
N LEU A 5 12.08 -20.53 -6.71
CA LEU A 5 11.46 -19.65 -5.71
C LEU A 5 10.01 -19.30 -6.09
N PHE A 6 9.77 -19.08 -7.38
CA PHE A 6 8.47 -18.76 -7.97
C PHE A 6 7.41 -19.87 -7.86
N SER A 7 7.82 -21.12 -7.62
CA SER A 7 6.90 -22.27 -7.47
C SER A 7 6.61 -22.60 -5.99
N SER A 8 7.31 -21.96 -5.06
CA SER A 8 7.22 -22.30 -3.64
C SER A 8 6.04 -21.58 -2.99
N VAL A 9 5.13 -22.36 -2.41
CA VAL A 9 3.97 -21.86 -1.64
C VAL A 9 4.42 -20.93 -0.52
N ALA A 10 5.54 -21.24 0.13
CA ALA A 10 6.11 -20.43 1.20
C ALA A 10 6.55 -19.03 0.71
N ALA A 11 7.16 -18.90 -0.48
CA ALA A 11 7.55 -17.59 -1.01
C ALA A 11 6.32 -16.73 -1.32
N TRP A 12 5.24 -17.32 -1.85
CA TRP A 12 4.00 -16.59 -2.11
C TRP A 12 3.31 -16.12 -0.83
N TYR A 13 3.30 -16.94 0.22
CA TYR A 13 2.83 -16.47 1.53
C TYR A 13 3.72 -15.38 2.11
N ALA A 14 5.05 -15.48 1.96
CA ALA A 14 5.95 -14.40 2.37
C ALA A 14 5.64 -13.08 1.65
N ILE A 15 5.40 -13.12 0.33
CA ILE A 15 4.96 -11.93 -0.44
C ILE A 15 3.64 -11.38 0.09
N GLY A 16 2.66 -12.26 0.34
CA GLY A 16 1.36 -11.87 0.91
C GLY A 16 1.50 -11.20 2.28
N PHE A 17 2.26 -11.79 3.19
CA PHE A 17 2.50 -11.24 4.52
C PHE A 17 3.30 -9.94 4.49
N LEU A 18 4.37 -9.87 3.69
CA LEU A 18 5.15 -8.64 3.53
C LEU A 18 4.29 -7.53 2.93
N GLY A 19 3.50 -7.85 1.89
CA GLY A 19 2.53 -6.93 1.31
C GLY A 19 1.52 -6.43 2.33
N GLN A 20 0.97 -7.32 3.16
CA GLN A 20 0.03 -6.98 4.22
C GLN A 20 0.65 -6.11 5.31
N LEU A 21 1.89 -6.40 5.73
CA LEU A 21 2.62 -5.61 6.72
C LEU A 21 2.95 -4.22 6.18
N THR A 22 3.43 -4.11 4.93
CA THR A 22 3.65 -2.83 4.26
C THR A 22 2.36 -2.04 4.09
N PHE A 23 1.28 -2.70 3.67
CA PHE A 23 -0.02 -2.06 3.52
C PHE A 23 -0.62 -1.62 4.85
N GLY A 24 -0.44 -2.40 5.92
CA GLY A 24 -0.92 -2.07 7.25
C GLY A 24 -0.14 -0.95 7.93
N SER A 25 1.18 -0.89 7.73
CA SER A 25 2.06 0.12 8.35
C SER A 25 1.68 1.56 7.99
N ARG A 26 0.95 1.77 6.89
CA ARG A 26 0.41 3.08 6.50
C ARG A 26 -0.41 3.73 7.62
N PHE A 27 -1.20 2.96 8.36
CA PHE A 27 -2.02 3.47 9.46
C PHE A 27 -1.16 3.90 10.64
N PHE A 28 -0.08 3.15 10.93
CA PHE A 28 0.89 3.54 11.94
C PHE A 28 1.59 4.85 11.58
N VAL A 29 2.04 5.00 10.33
CA VAL A 29 2.65 6.24 9.83
C VAL A 29 1.66 7.41 9.87
N GLN A 30 0.41 7.18 9.49
CA GLN A 30 -0.64 8.20 9.52
C GLN A 30 -0.97 8.63 10.96
N TRP A 31 -1.04 7.68 11.88
CA TRP A 31 -1.29 7.94 13.29
C TRP A 31 -0.18 8.83 13.87
N ILE A 32 1.09 8.44 13.74
CA ILE A 32 2.22 9.23 14.22
C ILE A 32 2.22 10.65 13.61
N ALA A 33 1.96 10.76 12.31
CA ALA A 33 1.90 12.05 11.64
C ALA A 33 0.76 12.93 12.18
N SER A 34 -0.39 12.34 12.47
CA SER A 34 -1.55 13.06 13.01
C SER A 34 -1.35 13.51 14.45
N GLU A 35 -0.75 12.67 15.29
CA GLU A 35 -0.42 13.06 16.68
C GLU A 35 0.55 14.23 16.72
N ARG A 36 1.61 14.16 15.90
CA ARG A 36 2.60 15.25 15.79
C ARG A 36 1.97 16.55 15.29
N ALA A 37 0.96 16.47 14.44
CA ALA A 37 0.26 17.62 13.88
C ALA A 37 -0.95 18.09 14.73
N ARG A 38 -1.34 17.34 15.77
CA ARG A 38 -2.57 17.52 16.56
C ARG A 38 -3.85 17.68 15.73
N ARG A 39 -3.89 17.05 14.56
CA ARG A 39 -5.06 17.03 13.66
C ARG A 39 -4.97 15.82 12.75
N VAL A 40 -6.11 15.32 12.29
CA VAL A 40 -6.18 14.17 11.37
C VAL A 40 -5.59 14.58 10.04
N ILE A 41 -4.40 14.08 9.72
CA ILE A 41 -3.74 14.28 8.43
C ILE A 41 -3.43 12.95 7.77
N ILE A 42 -3.38 12.95 6.45
CA ILE A 42 -2.90 11.81 5.66
C ILE A 42 -1.55 12.20 5.05
N PRO A 43 -0.42 11.72 5.60
CA PRO A 43 0.90 12.07 5.09
C PRO A 43 1.12 11.45 3.70
N LYS A 44 1.99 12.06 2.88
CA LYS A 44 2.35 11.52 1.55
C LYS A 44 2.79 10.05 1.61
N MET A 45 3.51 9.68 2.67
CA MET A 45 4.00 8.32 2.90
C MET A 45 2.87 7.28 3.02
N PHE A 46 1.67 7.67 3.48
CA PHE A 46 0.50 6.79 3.51
C PHE A 46 0.17 6.24 2.11
N TRP A 47 0.27 7.10 1.10
CA TRP A 47 -0.05 6.74 -0.28
C TRP A 47 1.05 5.88 -0.91
N TYR A 48 2.32 6.15 -0.62
CA TYR A 48 3.44 5.29 -1.06
C TYR A 48 3.36 3.88 -0.46
N LEU A 49 3.09 3.76 0.83
CA LEU A 49 2.91 2.47 1.50
C LEU A 49 1.68 1.72 0.97
N SER A 50 0.59 2.44 0.70
CA SER A 50 -0.61 1.86 0.06
C SER A 50 -0.31 1.34 -1.34
N LEU A 51 0.48 2.08 -2.13
CA LEU A 51 0.88 1.66 -3.47
C LEU A 51 1.75 0.41 -3.43
N LEU A 52 2.81 0.42 -2.62
CA LEU A 52 3.75 -0.70 -2.53
C LEU A 52 3.07 -1.97 -1.99
N GLY A 53 2.36 -1.85 -0.87
CA GLY A 53 1.62 -2.96 -0.28
C GLY A 53 0.50 -3.45 -1.19
N GLY A 54 -0.23 -2.53 -1.84
CA GLY A 54 -1.29 -2.85 -2.80
C GLY A 54 -0.77 -3.62 -4.02
N VAL A 55 0.40 -3.26 -4.57
CA VAL A 55 0.99 -4.00 -5.71
C VAL A 55 1.35 -5.42 -5.29
N ALA A 56 1.96 -5.59 -4.11
CA ALA A 56 2.31 -6.90 -3.58
C ALA A 56 1.05 -7.77 -3.34
N LEU A 57 0.01 -7.20 -2.71
CA LEU A 57 -1.25 -7.89 -2.44
C LEU A 57 -2.04 -8.19 -3.71
N PHE A 58 -2.04 -7.28 -4.69
CA PHE A 58 -2.65 -7.52 -6.01
C PHE A 58 -1.96 -8.69 -6.73
N THR A 59 -0.62 -8.69 -6.76
CA THR A 59 0.16 -9.78 -7.37
C THR A 59 -0.12 -11.11 -6.66
N TYR A 60 -0.19 -11.10 -5.34
CA TYR A 60 -0.57 -12.26 -4.53
C TYR A 60 -2.01 -12.74 -4.84
N ALA A 61 -2.98 -11.82 -4.94
CA ALA A 61 -4.38 -12.15 -5.22
C ALA A 61 -4.56 -12.79 -6.60
N VAL A 62 -3.88 -12.25 -7.63
CA VAL A 62 -3.85 -12.82 -8.98
C VAL A 62 -3.24 -14.22 -8.95
N HIS A 63 -2.12 -14.41 -8.24
CA HIS A 63 -1.51 -15.73 -8.07
C HIS A 63 -2.47 -16.74 -7.39
N ARG A 64 -3.21 -16.30 -6.37
CA ARG A 64 -4.20 -17.12 -5.65
C ARG A 64 -5.51 -17.32 -6.43
N ARG A 65 -5.67 -16.71 -7.60
CA ARG A 65 -6.91 -16.69 -8.38
C ARG A 65 -8.12 -16.20 -7.57
N ASP A 66 -7.90 -15.18 -6.75
CA ASP A 66 -8.96 -14.51 -5.98
C ASP A 66 -9.38 -13.21 -6.70
N PRO A 67 -10.44 -13.24 -7.53
CA PRO A 67 -10.85 -12.09 -8.33
C PRO A 67 -11.43 -10.96 -7.48
N VAL A 68 -12.05 -11.26 -6.33
CA VAL A 68 -12.66 -10.24 -5.46
C VAL A 68 -11.56 -9.43 -4.81
N PHE A 69 -10.54 -10.10 -4.26
CA PHE A 69 -9.42 -9.42 -3.64
C PHE A 69 -8.55 -8.68 -4.68
N ALA A 70 -8.32 -9.28 -5.85
CA ALA A 70 -7.60 -8.64 -6.93
C ALA A 70 -8.31 -7.37 -7.43
N LEU A 71 -9.62 -7.40 -7.63
CA LEU A 71 -10.39 -6.22 -8.05
C LEU A 71 -10.27 -5.09 -7.01
N GLY A 72 -10.43 -5.41 -5.73
CA GLY A 72 -10.30 -4.43 -4.64
C GLY A 72 -8.92 -3.77 -4.60
N GLN A 73 -7.85 -4.57 -4.68
CA GLN A 73 -6.48 -4.03 -4.69
C GLN A 73 -6.19 -3.26 -5.98
N GLY A 74 -6.62 -3.76 -7.13
CA GLY A 74 -6.43 -3.11 -8.43
C GLY A 74 -7.08 -1.73 -8.50
N LEU A 75 -8.33 -1.61 -8.06
CA LEU A 75 -9.02 -0.31 -7.95
C LEU A 75 -8.30 0.61 -6.94
N GLY A 76 -7.82 0.06 -5.83
CA GLY A 76 -7.00 0.77 -4.85
C GLY A 76 -5.75 1.41 -5.48
N LEU A 77 -5.02 0.67 -6.31
CA LEU A 77 -3.80 1.16 -6.98
C LEU A 77 -4.06 2.45 -7.78
N ILE A 78 -5.17 2.51 -8.51
CA ILE A 78 -5.56 3.69 -9.29
C ILE A 78 -5.75 4.89 -8.35
N VAL A 79 -6.45 4.69 -7.24
CA VAL A 79 -6.69 5.75 -6.23
C VAL A 79 -5.37 6.21 -5.60
N TYR A 80 -4.46 5.28 -5.28
CA TYR A 80 -3.18 5.61 -4.63
C TYR A 80 -2.27 6.42 -5.56
N VAL A 81 -2.17 6.03 -6.83
CA VAL A 81 -1.44 6.79 -7.85
C VAL A 81 -2.05 8.18 -8.03
N ARG A 82 -3.38 8.27 -8.21
CA ARG A 82 -4.08 9.54 -8.37
C ARG A 82 -3.83 10.49 -7.19
N ASN A 83 -3.86 9.97 -5.97
CA ASN A 83 -3.61 10.78 -4.77
C ASN A 83 -2.14 11.17 -4.61
N LEU A 84 -1.18 10.37 -5.06
CA LEU A 84 0.23 10.76 -5.12
C LEU A 84 0.47 11.89 -6.13
N VAL A 85 -0.15 11.80 -7.32
CA VAL A 85 -0.07 12.83 -8.37
C VAL A 85 -0.67 14.16 -7.89
N LEU A 86 -1.80 14.10 -7.17
CA LEU A 86 -2.50 15.29 -6.71
C LEU A 86 -2.05 15.81 -5.34
N HIS A 87 -1.06 15.17 -4.71
CA HIS A 87 -0.57 15.60 -3.42
C HIS A 87 0.13 16.97 -3.54
N ARG A 88 -0.60 18.04 -3.23
CA ARG A 88 -0.07 19.40 -3.19
C ARG A 88 0.46 19.70 -1.79
N PRO A 89 1.66 20.31 -1.67
CA PRO A 89 2.08 20.87 -0.39
C PRO A 89 1.07 21.93 0.07
N PRO A 90 0.90 22.13 1.39
CA PRO A 90 0.05 23.20 1.90
C PRO A 90 0.49 24.54 1.29
N GLN A 91 -0.44 25.27 0.67
CA GLN A 91 -0.15 26.63 0.23
C GLN A 91 0.11 27.48 1.48
N PRO A 92 1.18 28.31 1.48
CA PRO A 92 1.36 29.28 2.56
C PRO A 92 0.09 30.14 2.61
N ALA A 93 -0.49 30.29 3.81
CA ALA A 93 -1.55 31.26 4.00
C ALA A 93 -0.99 32.63 3.61
N LEU A 94 -1.60 33.29 2.63
CA LEU A 94 -1.27 34.67 2.30
C LEU A 94 -1.57 35.50 3.55
N SER A 95 -0.51 36.06 4.14
CA SER A 95 -0.55 37.03 5.24
C SER A 95 -0.98 38.40 4.74
#